data_AF-S7Q1V0-F1
#
_entry.id   AF-S7Q1V0-F1
#
_cell.length_a   1.000
_cell.length_b   1.000
_cell.length_c   1.000
_cell.angle_alpha   90.00
_cell.angle_beta   90.00
_cell.angle_gamma   90.00
#
_symmetry.space_group_name_H-M   'P 1'
#
loop_
_entity.id
_entity.type
_entity.pdbx_description
1 polymer ?
#
loop_
_entity_poly.entity_id
_entity_poly.type
_entity_poly.pdbx_seq_one_letter_code
_entity_poly.pdbx_strand_id
1 'polypeptide(L)'
;SYSTTPRSPQSETSDDIYPPDLNPIAIQTLIARAMAGEDDQKERKGHVAKPEYFDGNKAKFKAWWRQVLTYLRNNKKDFGTDDEKIDFVISYLRGPKAEVWSQNYYDQHFREETESWGKTWAVFKTEITNAFQDLNLAAQAQIEIDHLRQGQRPVEEYFQELEILMTQAGYKKEDQYILKTVRTSVNEALVDKVYGQVTVPMTY
;
A
#
# COMPACT_ATOMS: atom_id res chain seq x y z
N SER A 1 7.66 36.57 88.56
CA SER A 1 7.78 35.11 88.69
C SER A 1 8.51 34.56 87.47
N TYR A 2 9.71 34.04 87.72
CA TYR A 2 10.59 33.18 86.91
C TYR A 2 10.97 33.53 85.45
N SER A 3 12.26 33.84 85.32
CA SER A 3 13.15 33.91 84.16
C SER A 3 13.29 32.60 83.35
N THR A 4 13.73 32.69 82.09
CA THR A 4 15.06 32.25 81.55
C THR A 4 14.98 31.92 80.04
N THR A 5 15.49 32.85 79.21
CA THR A 5 16.52 32.78 78.12
C THR A 5 16.86 31.44 77.40
N PRO A 6 17.61 31.43 76.26
CA PRO A 6 17.28 31.73 74.84
C PRO A 6 17.62 30.57 73.86
N ARG A 7 17.21 30.61 72.58
CA ARG A 7 17.95 29.94 71.47
C ARG A 7 17.54 30.41 70.05
N SER A 8 18.50 30.89 69.27
CA SER A 8 18.56 30.84 67.79
C SER A 8 19.58 29.75 67.39
N PRO A 9 19.93 29.54 66.11
CA PRO A 9 19.15 29.26 64.89
C PRO A 9 19.67 27.97 64.16
N GLN A 10 18.93 27.38 63.21
CA GLN A 10 19.42 26.44 62.15
C GLN A 10 18.20 25.97 61.32
N SER A 11 17.98 26.41 60.07
CA SER A 11 18.60 26.03 58.78
C SER A 11 18.13 24.69 58.20
N GLU A 12 17.52 24.77 57.00
CA GLU A 12 17.30 23.71 55.99
C GLU A 12 16.30 22.61 56.41
N THR A 13 15.29 22.24 55.63
CA THR A 13 15.37 21.74 54.25
C THR A 13 14.06 21.97 53.47
N SER A 14 14.24 22.12 52.15
CA SER A 14 13.25 21.82 51.12
C SER A 14 12.49 20.53 51.43
N ASP A 15 11.17 20.51 51.32
CA ASP A 15 10.42 19.26 51.09
C ASP A 15 9.04 19.56 50.47
N ASP A 16 8.99 19.31 49.17
CA ASP A 16 7.98 18.50 48.49
C ASP A 16 6.52 18.69 48.90
N ILE A 17 5.79 19.36 48.01
CA ILE A 17 4.34 19.20 47.86
C ILE A 17 4.10 17.75 47.40
N TYR A 18 3.96 16.83 48.34
CA TYR A 18 3.50 15.47 48.05
C TYR A 18 2.00 15.51 47.71
N PRO A 19 1.55 14.94 46.56
CA PRO A 19 0.15 14.88 46.23
C PRO A 19 -0.60 13.87 47.13
N PRO A 20 -1.93 14.03 47.29
CA PRO A 20 -2.70 13.32 48.30
C PRO A 20 -2.95 11.85 47.92
N ASP A 21 -2.77 10.99 48.92
CA ASP A 21 -3.15 9.57 49.03
C ASP A 21 -2.78 8.64 47.87
N LEU A 22 -1.60 8.03 47.99
CA LEU A 22 -1.14 6.92 47.14
C LEU A 22 -1.91 5.63 47.50
N ASN A 23 -3.12 5.46 46.95
CA ASN A 23 -3.82 4.19 47.05
C ASN A 23 -3.15 3.10 46.17
N PRO A 24 -3.37 1.80 46.44
CA PRO A 24 -2.70 0.72 45.71
C PRO A 24 -2.96 0.77 44.19
N ILE A 25 -4.13 1.25 43.78
CA ILE A 25 -4.51 1.39 42.37
C ILE A 25 -3.67 2.49 41.69
N ALA A 26 -3.43 3.61 42.37
CA ALA A 26 -2.60 4.70 41.88
C ALA A 26 -1.15 4.24 41.71
N ILE A 27 -0.61 3.48 42.67
CA ILE A 27 0.72 2.87 42.57
C ILE A 27 0.78 1.87 41.39
N GLN A 28 -0.23 1.00 41.24
CA GLN A 28 -0.30 0.08 40.10
C GLN A 28 -0.36 0.82 38.75
N THR A 29 -1.09 1.94 38.69
CA THR A 29 -1.26 2.77 37.49
C THR A 29 0.04 3.50 37.13
N LEU A 30 0.76 4.01 38.14
CA LEU A 30 2.07 4.65 37.95
C LEU A 30 3.14 3.63 37.53
N ILE A 31 3.14 2.43 38.13
CA ILE A 31 4.02 1.33 37.72
C ILE A 31 3.67 0.88 36.30
N ALA A 32 2.39 0.71 35.96
CA ALA A 32 1.98 0.35 34.60
C ALA A 32 2.39 1.40 33.58
N ARG A 33 2.32 2.69 33.92
CA ARG A 33 2.75 3.80 33.06
C ARG A 33 4.27 3.88 32.91
N ALA A 34 5.02 3.62 33.98
CA ALA A 34 6.48 3.54 33.94
C ALA A 34 6.98 2.30 33.18
N MET A 35 6.28 1.17 33.31
CA MET A 35 6.59 -0.09 32.62
C MET A 35 6.10 -0.11 31.16
N ALA A 36 5.12 0.72 30.81
CA ALA A 36 4.67 0.90 29.43
C ALA A 36 5.67 1.69 28.57
N GLY A 37 6.68 2.33 29.19
CA GLY A 37 7.56 3.28 28.53
C GLY A 37 6.79 4.52 28.12
N GLU A 38 7.36 5.69 28.36
CA GLU A 38 7.09 6.80 27.45
C GLU A 38 7.59 6.33 26.09
N ASP A 39 6.67 5.85 25.25
CA ASP A 39 6.92 5.67 23.84
C ASP A 39 7.06 7.08 23.27
N ASP A 40 8.23 7.68 23.52
CA ASP A 40 8.87 8.63 22.63
C ASP A 40 9.00 7.88 21.30
N GLN A 41 7.88 7.83 20.57
CA GLN A 41 7.84 7.47 19.18
C GLN A 41 8.57 8.58 18.46
N LYS A 42 9.90 8.50 18.50
CA LYS A 42 10.78 9.07 17.51
C LYS A 42 10.09 8.80 16.18
N GLU A 43 9.53 9.84 15.58
CA GLU A 43 8.78 9.76 14.34
C GLU A 43 9.56 8.83 13.42
N ARG A 44 9.01 7.64 13.17
CA ARG A 44 9.58 6.76 12.16
C ARG A 44 9.31 7.50 10.86
N LYS A 45 10.26 8.32 10.42
CA LYS A 45 10.24 8.93 9.09
C LYS A 45 9.91 7.80 8.13
N GLY A 46 8.70 7.83 7.59
CA GLY A 46 8.18 6.78 6.74
C GLY A 46 9.15 6.61 5.58
N HIS A 47 9.78 5.46 5.46
CA HIS A 47 10.69 5.15 4.35
C HIS A 47 9.91 4.92 3.04
N VAL A 48 8.58 5.02 3.08
CA VAL A 48 7.69 4.82 1.94
C VAL A 48 7.40 6.17 1.29
N ALA A 49 7.71 6.26 -0.01
CA ALA A 49 7.41 7.44 -0.81
C ALA A 49 5.90 7.72 -0.87
N LYS A 50 5.53 9.00 -0.91
CA LYS A 50 4.16 9.42 -1.20
C LYS A 50 3.76 8.96 -2.61
N PRO A 51 2.47 8.60 -2.83
CA PRO A 51 2.01 8.27 -4.17
C PRO A 51 2.18 9.45 -5.13
N GLU A 52 2.27 9.17 -6.42
CA GLU A 52 2.11 10.20 -7.45
C GLU A 52 0.65 10.68 -7.53
N TYR A 53 0.43 11.83 -8.15
CA TYR A 53 -0.92 12.24 -8.54
C TYR A 53 -1.45 11.36 -9.68
N PHE A 54 -2.75 11.11 -9.67
CA PHE A 54 -3.42 10.32 -10.71
C PHE A 54 -4.35 11.17 -11.54
N ASP A 55 -4.12 11.13 -12.86
CA ASP A 55 -4.79 11.92 -13.89
C ASP A 55 -6.05 11.26 -14.48
N GLY A 56 -6.36 10.03 -14.04
CA GLY A 56 -7.47 9.24 -14.58
C GLY A 56 -7.05 8.33 -15.75
N ASN A 57 -5.75 8.24 -16.08
CA ASN A 57 -5.26 7.29 -17.08
C ASN A 57 -5.39 5.84 -16.58
N LYS A 58 -6.40 5.13 -17.09
CA LYS A 58 -6.70 3.74 -16.69
C LYS A 58 -5.52 2.78 -16.84
N ALA A 59 -4.63 3.00 -17.82
CA ALA A 59 -3.43 2.18 -18.00
C ALA A 59 -2.44 2.30 -16.81
N LYS A 60 -2.41 3.46 -16.15
CA LYS A 60 -1.55 3.72 -14.97
C LYS A 60 -2.22 3.38 -13.64
N PHE A 61 -3.54 3.16 -13.62
CA PHE A 61 -4.32 2.99 -12.40
C PHE A 61 -3.77 1.88 -11.50
N LYS A 62 -3.48 0.69 -12.04
CA LYS A 62 -2.98 -0.45 -11.25
C LYS A 62 -1.66 -0.14 -10.54
N ALA A 63 -0.76 0.58 -11.21
CA ALA A 63 0.53 0.96 -10.64
C ALA A 63 0.35 2.02 -9.55
N TRP A 64 -0.38 3.09 -9.84
CA TRP A 64 -0.69 4.15 -8.89
C TRP A 64 -1.43 3.63 -7.65
N TRP A 65 -2.44 2.78 -7.84
CA TRP A 65 -3.25 2.23 -6.76
C TRP A 65 -2.41 1.40 -5.78
N ARG A 66 -1.40 0.67 -6.28
CA ARG A 66 -0.44 -0.04 -5.43
C ARG A 66 0.43 0.90 -4.60
N GLN A 67 0.77 2.09 -5.11
CA GLN A 67 1.50 3.10 -4.33
C GLN A 67 0.61 3.60 -3.18
N VAL A 68 -0.65 3.96 -3.47
CA VAL A 68 -1.65 4.39 -2.48
C VAL A 68 -1.83 3.33 -1.39
N LEU A 69 -2.12 2.08 -1.77
CA LEU A 69 -2.32 1.00 -0.80
C LEU A 69 -1.07 0.72 0.04
N THR A 70 0.12 0.81 -0.56
CA THR A 70 1.38 0.67 0.16
C THR A 70 1.57 1.80 1.16
N TYR A 71 1.30 3.04 0.78
CA TYR A 71 1.40 4.21 1.64
C TYR A 71 0.46 4.10 2.84
N LEU A 72 -0.83 3.87 2.61
CA LEU A 72 -1.84 3.71 3.67
C LEU A 72 -1.49 2.56 4.63
N ARG A 73 -1.00 1.42 4.10
CA ARG A 73 -0.63 0.26 4.93
C ARG A 73 0.59 0.53 5.82
N ASN A 74 1.50 1.42 5.43
CA ASN A 74 2.68 1.74 6.22
C ASN A 74 2.45 2.93 7.18
N ASN A 75 1.45 3.77 6.90
CA ASN A 75 1.10 4.94 7.71
C ASN A 75 -0.26 4.73 8.41
N LYS A 76 -0.61 3.50 8.82
CA LYS A 76 -1.92 3.17 9.41
C LYS A 76 -2.30 4.01 10.64
N LYS A 77 -1.31 4.52 11.36
CA LYS A 77 -1.53 5.39 12.53
C LYS A 77 -2.15 6.73 12.15
N ASP A 78 -1.89 7.20 10.93
CA ASP A 78 -2.36 8.48 10.41
C ASP A 78 -3.69 8.36 9.64
N PHE A 79 -4.14 7.12 9.39
CA PHE A 79 -5.35 6.79 8.63
C PHE A 79 -6.17 5.73 9.37
N GLY A 80 -6.65 6.11 10.55
CA GLY A 80 -7.42 5.26 11.45
C GLY A 80 -8.84 4.99 10.97
N THR A 81 -9.47 5.96 10.30
CA THR A 81 -10.85 5.86 9.84
C THR A 81 -10.94 5.51 8.36
N ASP A 82 -12.13 5.13 7.90
CA ASP A 82 -12.37 4.94 6.47
C ASP A 82 -12.46 6.27 5.74
N ASP A 83 -13.02 7.31 6.37
CA ASP A 83 -13.10 8.66 5.83
C ASP A 83 -11.71 9.24 5.55
N GLU A 84 -10.77 9.15 6.50
CA GLU A 84 -9.38 9.62 6.33
C GLU A 84 -8.66 8.95 5.14
N LYS A 85 -8.91 7.65 4.92
CA LYS A 85 -8.35 6.93 3.78
C LYS A 85 -8.95 7.42 2.47
N ILE A 86 -10.26 7.65 2.45
CA ILE A 86 -10.99 8.12 1.25
C ILE A 86 -10.53 9.53 0.89
N ASP A 87 -10.48 10.45 1.87
CA ASP A 87 -9.98 11.81 1.68
C ASP A 87 -8.55 11.81 1.16
N PHE A 88 -7.68 10.96 1.73
CA PHE A 88 -6.33 10.79 1.24
C PHE A 88 -6.34 10.41 -0.24
N VAL A 89 -7.07 9.38 -0.66
CA VAL A 89 -7.10 8.99 -2.07
C VAL A 89 -7.61 10.12 -2.96
N ILE A 90 -8.72 10.76 -2.58
CA ILE A 90 -9.34 11.83 -3.36
C ILE A 90 -8.41 13.04 -3.50
N SER A 91 -7.60 13.33 -2.48
CA SER A 91 -6.57 14.39 -2.56
C SER A 91 -5.47 14.12 -3.59
N TYR A 92 -5.29 12.87 -4.05
CA TYR A 92 -4.32 12.52 -5.10
C TYR A 92 -4.94 12.40 -6.50
N LEU A 93 -6.25 12.58 -6.64
CA LEU A 93 -6.93 12.62 -7.94
C LEU A 93 -6.80 14.02 -8.53
N ARG A 94 -5.92 14.20 -9.51
CA ARG A 94 -5.58 15.51 -10.11
C ARG A 94 -5.46 15.43 -11.60
N GLY A 95 -6.02 16.41 -12.30
CA GLY A 95 -6.12 16.43 -13.76
C GLY A 95 -7.52 16.08 -14.27
N PRO A 96 -7.83 16.34 -15.55
CA PRO A 96 -9.20 16.56 -16.00
C PRO A 96 -10.16 15.40 -15.77
N LYS A 97 -9.72 14.14 -15.97
CA LYS A 97 -10.59 12.96 -15.81
C LYS A 97 -10.76 12.57 -14.36
N ALA A 98 -9.67 12.62 -13.58
CA ALA A 98 -9.68 12.28 -12.17
C ALA A 98 -10.46 13.31 -11.35
N GLU A 99 -10.32 14.60 -11.66
CA GLU A 99 -11.04 15.68 -10.99
C GLU A 99 -12.54 15.65 -11.23
N VAL A 100 -12.98 15.37 -12.47
CA VAL A 100 -14.42 15.20 -12.76
C VAL A 100 -14.99 14.04 -11.93
N TRP A 101 -14.27 12.92 -11.83
CA TRP A 101 -14.73 11.80 -11.01
C TRP A 101 -14.74 12.14 -9.52
N SER A 102 -13.70 12.80 -8.99
CA SER A 102 -13.62 13.13 -7.57
C SER A 102 -14.68 14.15 -7.15
N GLN A 103 -14.96 15.16 -7.98
CA GLN A 103 -16.05 16.12 -7.75
C GLN A 103 -17.41 15.42 -7.73
N ASN A 104 -17.70 14.60 -8.74
CA ASN A 104 -18.94 13.82 -8.77
C ASN A 104 -19.06 12.87 -7.56
N TYR A 105 -17.94 12.30 -7.10
CA TYR A 105 -17.93 11.42 -5.93
C TYR A 105 -18.22 12.20 -4.64
N TYR A 106 -17.67 13.41 -4.48
CA TYR A 106 -18.03 14.35 -3.41
C TYR A 106 -19.53 14.64 -3.41
N ASP A 107 -20.06 15.13 -4.53
CA ASP A 107 -21.47 15.54 -4.64
C ASP A 107 -22.47 14.40 -4.36
N GLN A 108 -22.09 13.15 -4.64
CA GLN A 108 -22.96 11.99 -4.48
C GLN A 108 -22.91 11.34 -3.11
N HIS A 109 -21.78 11.46 -2.39
CA HIS A 109 -21.51 10.62 -1.24
C HIS A 109 -21.07 11.37 0.01
N PHE A 110 -20.41 12.52 -0.13
CA PHE A 110 -19.97 13.27 1.04
C PHE A 110 -21.16 13.94 1.71
N ARG A 111 -21.29 13.77 3.03
CA ARG A 111 -22.34 14.37 3.84
C ARG A 111 -21.75 15.51 4.65
N GLU A 112 -22.07 16.73 4.26
CA GLU A 112 -21.54 17.94 4.91
C GLU A 112 -21.94 18.03 6.38
N GLU A 113 -23.15 17.59 6.76
CA GLU A 113 -23.63 17.73 8.14
C GLU A 113 -22.86 16.84 9.13
N THR A 114 -22.30 15.73 8.63
CA THR A 114 -21.58 14.74 9.44
C THR A 114 -20.10 14.66 9.10
N GLU A 115 -19.62 15.49 8.16
CA GLU A 115 -18.25 15.47 7.62
C GLU A 115 -17.74 14.06 7.30
N SER A 116 -18.57 13.26 6.61
CA SER A 116 -18.29 11.84 6.38
C SER A 116 -18.75 11.38 5.00
N TRP A 117 -18.02 10.42 4.44
CA TRP A 117 -18.37 9.75 3.20
C TRP A 117 -19.53 8.76 3.38
N GLY A 118 -19.81 8.33 4.62
CA GLY A 118 -20.80 7.28 4.88
C GLY A 118 -20.49 5.97 4.13
N LYS A 119 -19.22 5.74 3.81
CA LYS A 119 -18.73 4.62 2.99
C LYS A 119 -17.63 3.90 3.74
N THR A 120 -17.66 2.57 3.66
CA THR A 120 -16.52 1.79 4.15
C THR A 120 -15.39 1.82 3.13
N TRP A 121 -14.17 1.63 3.62
CA TRP A 121 -12.99 1.52 2.77
C TRP A 121 -13.12 0.40 1.74
N ALA A 122 -13.78 -0.70 2.08
CA ALA A 122 -14.01 -1.82 1.16
C ALA A 122 -14.91 -1.42 -0.03
N VAL A 123 -15.97 -0.65 0.23
CA VAL A 123 -16.88 -0.16 -0.81
C VAL A 123 -16.15 0.83 -1.72
N PHE A 124 -15.46 1.81 -1.14
CA PHE A 124 -14.70 2.80 -1.91
C PHE A 124 -13.67 2.14 -2.85
N LYS A 125 -12.88 1.17 -2.34
CA LYS A 125 -11.91 0.44 -3.18
C LYS A 125 -12.56 -0.22 -4.39
N THR A 126 -13.79 -0.73 -4.24
CA THR A 126 -14.54 -1.37 -5.32
C THR A 126 -14.98 -0.32 -6.35
N GLU A 127 -15.55 0.79 -5.89
CA GLU A 127 -16.05 1.87 -6.74
C GLU A 127 -14.91 2.51 -7.55
N ILE A 128 -13.78 2.86 -6.92
CA ILE A 128 -12.64 3.45 -7.62
C ILE A 128 -11.98 2.47 -8.59
N THR A 129 -11.93 1.17 -8.23
CA THR A 129 -11.45 0.13 -9.15
C THR A 129 -12.38 0.01 -10.35
N ASN A 130 -13.70 -0.02 -10.16
CA ASN A 130 -14.65 -0.07 -11.28
C ASN A 130 -14.54 1.16 -12.19
N ALA A 131 -14.28 2.34 -11.63
CA ALA A 131 -14.14 3.58 -12.38
C ALA A 131 -12.89 3.57 -13.29
N PHE A 132 -11.74 3.13 -12.75
CA PHE A 132 -10.43 3.37 -13.38
C PHE A 132 -9.64 2.12 -13.76
N GLN A 133 -10.03 0.92 -13.31
CA GLN A 133 -9.44 -0.31 -13.80
C GLN A 133 -9.76 -0.44 -15.29
N ASP A 134 -8.72 -0.62 -16.09
CA ASP A 134 -8.89 -0.95 -17.49
C ASP A 134 -9.12 -2.47 -17.62
N LEU A 135 -10.35 -2.86 -17.94
CA LEU A 135 -10.70 -4.25 -18.21
C LEU A 135 -10.14 -4.73 -19.55
N ASN A 136 -9.82 -3.81 -20.47
CA ASN A 136 -9.29 -4.15 -21.79
C ASN A 136 -7.79 -4.40 -21.77
N LEU A 137 -7.05 -4.02 -20.71
CA LEU A 137 -5.61 -4.30 -20.64
C LEU A 137 -5.30 -5.78 -20.78
N ALA A 138 -6.11 -6.65 -20.17
CA ALA A 138 -5.89 -8.09 -20.28
C ALA A 138 -6.13 -8.58 -21.71
N ALA A 139 -7.20 -8.12 -22.36
CA ALA A 139 -7.52 -8.45 -23.74
C ALA A 139 -6.48 -7.90 -24.73
N GLN A 140 -6.02 -6.66 -24.51
CA GLN A 140 -4.98 -6.02 -25.32
C GLN A 140 -3.64 -6.74 -25.18
N ALA A 141 -3.25 -7.09 -23.95
CA ALA A 141 -2.05 -7.88 -23.71
C ALA A 141 -2.13 -9.26 -24.37
N GLN A 142 -3.31 -9.90 -24.39
CA GLN A 142 -3.52 -11.13 -25.14
C GLN A 142 -3.34 -10.93 -26.66
N ILE A 143 -3.93 -9.87 -27.23
CA ILE A 143 -3.73 -9.52 -28.65
C ILE A 143 -2.24 -9.30 -28.96
N GLU A 144 -1.52 -8.63 -28.07
CA GLU A 144 -0.08 -8.42 -28.20
C GLU A 144 0.71 -9.74 -28.11
N ILE A 145 0.31 -10.67 -27.25
CA ILE A 145 0.86 -12.05 -27.21
C ILE A 145 0.65 -12.75 -28.54
N ASP A 146 -0.55 -12.67 -29.14
CA ASP A 146 -0.86 -13.30 -30.43
C ASP A 146 0.04 -12.79 -31.57
N HIS A 147 0.44 -11.51 -31.51
CA HIS A 147 1.31 -10.86 -32.48
C HIS A 147 2.80 -10.92 -32.13
N LEU A 148 3.16 -11.33 -30.91
CA LEU A 148 4.54 -11.37 -30.44
C LEU A 148 5.35 -12.39 -31.23
N ARG A 149 6.46 -11.97 -31.83
CA ARG A 149 7.40 -12.85 -32.53
C ARG A 149 8.83 -12.60 -32.03
N GLN A 150 9.65 -13.64 -32.00
CA GLN A 150 11.08 -13.48 -31.76
C GLN A 150 11.73 -12.76 -32.95
N GLY A 151 11.50 -13.20 -34.19
CA GLY A 151 12.17 -12.60 -35.34
C GLY A 151 13.70 -12.64 -35.19
N GLN A 152 14.40 -11.54 -35.48
CA GLN A 152 15.88 -11.48 -35.40
C GLN A 152 16.44 -11.03 -34.04
N ARG A 153 15.59 -10.73 -33.06
CA ARG A 153 16.06 -10.25 -31.74
C ARG A 153 16.53 -11.39 -30.82
N PRO A 154 17.33 -11.07 -29.78
CA PRO A 154 17.71 -12.02 -28.75
C PRO A 154 16.49 -12.71 -28.12
N VAL A 155 16.65 -13.99 -27.77
CA VAL A 155 15.55 -14.80 -27.22
C VAL A 155 15.16 -14.31 -25.81
N GLU A 156 16.12 -13.76 -25.07
CA GLU A 156 15.93 -13.20 -23.74
C GLU A 156 14.98 -11.99 -23.79
N GLU A 157 15.16 -11.09 -24.76
CA GLU A 157 14.28 -9.93 -24.94
C GLU A 157 12.85 -10.36 -25.28
N TYR A 158 12.69 -11.38 -26.13
CA TYR A 158 11.39 -11.97 -26.43
C TYR A 158 10.69 -12.51 -25.17
N PHE A 159 11.40 -13.28 -24.34
CA PHE A 159 10.80 -13.86 -23.13
C PHE A 159 10.52 -12.81 -22.06
N GLN A 160 11.34 -11.76 -21.93
CA GLN A 160 11.06 -10.64 -21.04
C GLN A 160 9.74 -9.94 -21.41
N GLU A 161 9.53 -9.65 -22.70
CA GLU A 161 8.29 -9.03 -23.16
C GLU A 161 7.09 -9.96 -22.99
N LEU A 162 7.24 -11.24 -23.34
CA LEU A 162 6.20 -12.24 -23.14
C LEU A 162 5.78 -12.34 -21.67
N GLU A 163 6.72 -12.36 -20.72
CA GLU A 163 6.42 -12.44 -19.28
C GLU A 163 5.65 -11.22 -18.78
N ILE A 164 5.97 -10.02 -19.29
CA ILE A 164 5.24 -8.79 -18.98
C ILE A 164 3.79 -8.90 -19.47
N LEU A 165 3.60 -9.28 -20.74
CA LEU A 165 2.28 -9.40 -21.35
C LEU A 165 1.44 -10.51 -20.70
N MET A 166 2.04 -11.66 -20.37
CA MET A 166 1.38 -12.72 -19.62
C MET A 166 0.87 -12.22 -18.27
N THR A 167 1.70 -11.47 -17.54
CA THR A 167 1.32 -10.90 -16.24
C THR A 167 0.16 -9.90 -16.37
N GLN A 168 0.09 -9.17 -17.48
CA GLN A 168 -1.00 -8.23 -17.77
C GLN A 168 -2.29 -8.95 -18.18
N ALA A 169 -2.18 -9.98 -19.01
CA ALA A 169 -3.30 -10.81 -19.47
C ALA A 169 -3.80 -11.81 -18.41
N GLY A 170 -3.01 -12.06 -17.36
CA GLY A 170 -3.35 -13.00 -16.29
C GLY A 170 -3.00 -14.47 -16.62
N TYR A 171 -2.11 -14.69 -17.58
CA TYR A 171 -1.62 -16.02 -17.94
C TYR A 171 -0.47 -16.48 -17.06
N LYS A 172 -0.40 -17.79 -16.83
CA LYS A 172 0.71 -18.51 -16.21
C LYS A 172 1.56 -19.20 -17.28
N LYS A 173 2.80 -19.55 -16.93
CA LYS A 173 3.74 -20.21 -17.85
C LYS A 173 3.25 -21.58 -18.32
N GLU A 174 2.43 -22.23 -17.50
CA GLU A 174 1.88 -23.56 -17.75
C GLU A 174 0.61 -23.53 -18.60
N ASP A 175 0.05 -22.35 -18.88
CA ASP A 175 -1.17 -22.23 -19.66
C ASP A 175 -0.93 -22.72 -21.09
N GLN A 176 -1.77 -23.64 -21.55
CA GLN A 176 -1.65 -24.27 -22.88
C GLN A 176 -1.58 -23.25 -24.01
N TYR A 177 -2.29 -22.13 -23.87
CA TYR A 177 -2.25 -21.02 -24.80
C TYR A 177 -0.84 -20.41 -24.92
N ILE A 178 -0.13 -20.22 -23.81
CA ILE A 178 1.23 -19.68 -23.78
C ILE A 178 2.22 -20.68 -24.38
N LEU A 179 2.13 -21.96 -24.00
CA LEU A 179 3.00 -23.01 -24.56
C LEU A 179 2.87 -23.11 -26.09
N LYS A 180 1.64 -23.05 -26.60
CA LYS A 180 1.36 -23.03 -28.05
C LYS A 180 1.93 -21.76 -28.70
N THR A 181 1.77 -20.61 -28.07
CA THR A 181 2.26 -19.33 -28.60
C THR A 181 3.78 -19.36 -28.72
N VAL A 182 4.50 -19.76 -27.66
CA VAL A 182 5.97 -19.86 -27.66
C VAL A 182 6.46 -20.78 -28.77
N ARG A 183 5.84 -21.96 -28.95
CA ARG A 183 6.21 -22.90 -30.02
C ARG A 183 6.11 -22.29 -31.43
N THR A 184 5.16 -21.38 -31.65
CA THR A 184 4.87 -20.81 -32.97
C THR A 184 5.52 -19.46 -33.24
N SER A 185 6.11 -18.84 -32.22
CA SER A 185 6.65 -17.47 -32.28
C SER A 185 8.15 -17.36 -32.05
N VAL A 186 8.77 -18.39 -31.46
CA VAL A 186 10.23 -18.53 -31.30
C VAL A 186 10.85 -19.13 -32.56
N ASN A 187 12.07 -18.74 -32.89
CA ASN A 187 12.78 -19.23 -34.07
C ASN A 187 12.94 -20.77 -34.05
N GLU A 188 12.65 -21.42 -35.18
CA GLU A 188 12.66 -22.88 -35.34
C GLU A 188 13.99 -23.51 -34.89
N ALA A 189 15.13 -22.88 -35.18
CA ALA A 189 16.45 -23.38 -34.77
C ALA A 189 16.64 -23.50 -33.24
N LEU A 190 15.96 -22.65 -32.45
CA LEU A 190 15.97 -22.76 -30.98
C LEU A 190 14.98 -23.82 -30.50
N VAL A 191 13.82 -23.92 -31.15
CA VAL A 191 12.84 -24.98 -30.90
C VAL A 191 13.47 -26.35 -31.13
N ASP A 192 14.14 -26.55 -32.25
CA ASP A 192 14.82 -27.80 -32.62
C ASP A 192 15.96 -28.14 -31.64
N LYS A 193 16.70 -27.14 -31.15
CA LYS A 193 17.77 -27.35 -30.17
C LYS A 193 17.23 -27.77 -28.79
N VAL A 194 16.11 -27.20 -28.35
CA VAL A 194 15.47 -27.57 -27.07
C VAL A 194 14.80 -28.95 -27.17
N TYR A 195 14.10 -29.25 -28.27
CA TYR A 195 13.53 -30.59 -28.49
C TYR A 195 14.60 -31.66 -28.74
N GLY A 196 15.71 -31.32 -29.40
CA GLY A 196 16.86 -32.21 -29.57
C GLY A 196 17.62 -32.52 -28.27
N GLN A 197 17.45 -31.71 -27.22
CA GLN A 197 17.99 -31.97 -25.88
C GLN A 197 17.03 -32.73 -24.96
N VAL A 198 15.74 -32.79 -25.28
CA VAL A 198 14.81 -33.76 -24.67
C VAL A 198 14.98 -35.08 -25.41
N THR A 199 16.09 -35.78 -25.14
CA THR A 199 16.19 -37.19 -25.47
C THR A 199 15.13 -37.92 -24.66
N VAL A 200 13.97 -38.17 -25.28
CA VAL A 200 13.03 -39.16 -24.76
C VAL A 200 13.81 -40.47 -24.71
N PRO A 201 14.06 -41.08 -23.54
CA PRO A 201 14.55 -42.45 -23.53
C PRO A 201 13.34 -43.29 -23.96
N MET A 202 13.28 -43.56 -25.27
CA MET A 202 12.46 -44.65 -25.81
C MET A 202 13.11 -45.95 -25.35
N THR A 203 12.78 -46.40 -24.15
CA THR A 203 12.93 -47.81 -23.79
C THR A 203 11.62 -48.51 -24.08
N TYR A 204 11.63 -49.26 -25.18
CA TYR A 204 10.69 -50.32 -25.53
C TYR A 204 10.62 -51.39 -24.43
#